data_AF-A0A7Y2ER75-F1
#
_entry.id   AF-A0A7Y2ER75-F1
#
_cell.length_a   1.000
_cell.length_b   1.000
_cell.length_c   1.000
_cell.angle_alpha   90.00
_cell.angle_beta   90.00
_cell.angle_gamma   90.00
#
_symmetry.space_group_name_H-M   'P 1'
#
loop_
_entity.id
_entity.type
_entity.pdbx_description
1 polymer ?
#
loop_
_entity_poly.entity_id
_entity_poly.type
_entity_poly.pdbx_seq_one_letter_code
_entity_poly.pdbx_strand_id
1 'polypeptide(L)'
;MITFLKGTGLILALFVLLAIPARQSDPPAGPADQAFVWNQDDVWQHLEGLFQETRKEGCDLVGSSIRDSVISLEDGVAEANLADIDVNSSLLDSLETNLFKTAARVAACPEIANQFAVVVSGIREAVKSSSVSWDITSNETRRRLYRLLYGSRTALEEVLAQAPDSVGALQLYDVPTATTPSAVVQGVRIHSGDILVSRGGYPTSALISRGSDFPGNFSHVALAHVSEAGEVSVIEAHIEVGVTVASAEKYLADKKLRLMVLRLRKDIPQIMENPDLPHQAA
;
A
#
# COMPACT_ATOMS: atom_id res chain seq x y z
N MET A 1 12.86 -69.54 -7.21
CA MET A 1 11.41 -69.27 -7.13
C MET A 1 11.01 -68.59 -5.81
N ILE A 2 11.52 -69.03 -4.66
CA ILE A 2 11.20 -68.44 -3.32
C ILE A 2 11.71 -67.00 -3.14
N THR A 3 12.84 -66.63 -3.75
CA THR A 3 13.41 -65.27 -3.67
C THR A 3 12.62 -64.24 -4.49
N PHE A 4 12.04 -64.67 -5.61
CA PHE A 4 11.21 -63.82 -6.47
C PHE A 4 9.90 -63.45 -5.76
N LEU A 5 9.24 -64.42 -5.10
CA LEU A 5 8.02 -64.18 -4.32
C LEU A 5 8.21 -63.17 -3.17
N LYS A 6 9.38 -63.17 -2.53
CA LYS A 6 9.70 -62.22 -1.44
C LYS A 6 9.87 -60.78 -1.96
N GLY A 7 10.48 -60.61 -3.13
CA GLY A 7 10.62 -59.31 -3.78
C GLY A 7 9.27 -58.73 -4.22
N THR A 8 8.40 -59.56 -4.81
CA THR A 8 7.07 -59.13 -5.23
C THR A 8 6.18 -58.75 -4.04
N GLY A 9 6.27 -59.51 -2.93
CA GLY A 9 5.53 -59.21 -1.70
C GLY A 9 5.95 -57.89 -1.06
N LEU A 10 7.25 -57.56 -1.07
CA LEU A 10 7.77 -56.30 -0.56
C LEU A 10 7.29 -55.12 -1.42
N ILE A 11 7.36 -55.24 -2.75
CA ILE A 11 6.92 -54.20 -3.68
C ILE A 11 5.41 -53.96 -3.52
N LEU A 12 4.62 -55.03 -3.41
CA LEU A 12 3.18 -54.92 -3.20
C LEU A 12 2.85 -54.25 -1.87
N ALA A 13 3.57 -54.60 -0.80
CA ALA A 13 3.40 -53.96 0.51
C ALA A 13 3.77 -52.47 0.47
N LEU A 14 4.87 -52.11 -0.21
CA LEU A 14 5.28 -50.72 -0.38
C LEU A 14 4.26 -49.93 -1.21
N PHE A 15 3.73 -50.55 -2.26
CA PHE A 15 2.70 -49.96 -3.11
C PHE A 15 1.40 -49.71 -2.34
N VAL A 16 0.97 -50.68 -1.52
CA VAL A 16 -0.21 -50.51 -0.65
C VAL A 16 0.02 -49.41 0.38
N LEU A 17 1.22 -49.32 0.96
CA LEU A 17 1.60 -48.25 1.91
C LEU A 17 1.59 -46.86 1.25
N LEU A 18 2.09 -46.75 0.03
CA LEU A 18 2.07 -45.49 -0.75
C LEU A 18 0.68 -45.15 -1.28
N ALA A 19 -0.22 -46.14 -1.38
CA ALA A 19 -1.62 -45.95 -1.77
C ALA A 19 -2.52 -45.55 -0.59
N ILE A 20 -2.01 -45.51 0.65
CA ILE A 20 -2.72 -44.92 1.78
C ILE A 20 -2.77 -43.41 1.53
N PRO A 21 -3.96 -42.80 1.33
CA PRO A 21 -4.05 -41.37 1.15
C PRO A 21 -3.47 -40.68 2.37
N ALA A 22 -2.58 -39.71 2.16
CA ALA A 22 -2.17 -38.84 3.25
C ALA A 22 -3.43 -38.26 3.88
N ARG A 23 -3.49 -38.28 5.22
CA ARG A 23 -4.61 -37.70 5.96
C ARG A 23 -4.78 -36.27 5.46
N GLN A 24 -5.90 -35.98 4.81
CA GLN A 24 -6.23 -34.61 4.44
C GLN A 24 -6.18 -33.82 5.74
N SER A 25 -5.24 -32.88 5.81
CA SER A 25 -5.22 -31.90 6.89
C SER A 25 -6.56 -31.19 6.84
N ASP A 26 -7.18 -30.96 8.00
CA ASP A 26 -8.31 -30.05 8.04
C ASP A 26 -7.86 -28.74 7.37
N PRO A 27 -8.69 -28.15 6.48
CA PRO A 27 -8.35 -26.86 5.92
C PRO A 27 -8.06 -25.91 7.09
N PRO A 28 -7.03 -25.07 6.99
CA PRO A 28 -6.77 -24.08 8.03
C PRO A 28 -8.06 -23.31 8.28
N ALA A 29 -8.36 -23.03 9.55
CA ALA A 29 -9.50 -22.19 9.90
C ALA A 29 -9.43 -20.93 9.04
N GLY A 30 -10.54 -20.60 8.37
CA GLY A 30 -10.62 -19.37 7.58
C GLY A 30 -10.36 -18.15 8.46
N PRO A 31 -10.08 -16.99 7.85
CA PRO A 31 -9.92 -15.76 8.61
C PRO A 31 -11.13 -15.57 9.54
N ALA A 32 -10.85 -15.22 10.80
CA ALA A 32 -11.90 -15.00 11.80
C ALA A 32 -12.78 -13.78 11.47
N ASP A 33 -12.27 -12.88 10.62
CA ASP A 33 -12.89 -11.62 10.26
C ASP A 33 -13.51 -11.66 8.86
N GLN A 34 -14.59 -10.89 8.67
CA GLN A 34 -15.18 -10.67 7.36
C GLN A 34 -14.30 -9.75 6.51
N ALA A 35 -14.08 -10.14 5.26
CA ALA A 35 -13.42 -9.30 4.26
C ALA A 35 -14.10 -7.92 4.16
N PHE A 36 -13.28 -6.89 3.99
CA PHE A 36 -13.74 -5.53 3.78
C PHE A 36 -14.54 -5.42 2.49
N VAL A 37 -15.72 -4.83 2.60
CA VAL A 37 -16.55 -4.42 1.47
C VAL A 37 -16.91 -2.96 1.64
N TRP A 38 -16.86 -2.20 0.54
CA TRP A 38 -17.31 -0.81 0.56
C TRP A 38 -18.82 -0.74 0.79
N ASN A 39 -19.60 -1.38 -0.08
CA ASN A 39 -21.08 -1.42 -0.04
C ASN A 39 -21.70 -0.01 0.13
N GLN A 40 -21.28 0.93 -0.71
CA GLN A 40 -21.68 2.34 -0.69
C GLN A 40 -22.22 2.77 -2.06
N ASP A 41 -23.06 1.94 -2.68
CA ASP A 41 -23.52 2.15 -4.06
C ASP A 41 -24.20 3.50 -4.25
N ASP A 42 -25.00 3.94 -3.27
CA ASP A 42 -25.65 5.26 -3.28
C ASP A 42 -24.63 6.41 -3.28
N VAL A 43 -23.53 6.25 -2.53
CA VAL A 43 -22.43 7.24 -2.52
C VAL A 43 -21.76 7.26 -3.88
N TRP A 44 -21.47 6.11 -4.48
CA TRP A 44 -20.82 6.02 -5.79
C TRP A 44 -21.68 6.63 -6.90
N GLN A 45 -22.98 6.36 -6.89
CA GLN A 45 -23.93 6.97 -7.82
C GLN A 45 -24.01 8.49 -7.63
N HIS A 46 -24.00 8.97 -6.39
CA HIS A 46 -24.00 10.40 -6.12
C HIS A 46 -22.72 11.09 -6.63
N LEU A 47 -21.55 10.48 -6.42
CA LEU A 47 -20.28 11.03 -6.88
C LEU A 47 -20.18 11.06 -8.42
N GLU A 48 -20.70 10.03 -9.10
CA GLU A 48 -20.81 10.03 -10.57
C GLU A 48 -21.71 11.17 -11.05
N GLY A 49 -22.87 11.37 -10.41
CA GLY A 49 -23.75 12.50 -10.71
C GLY A 49 -23.04 13.85 -10.55
N LEU A 50 -22.30 14.03 -9.45
CA LEU A 50 -21.52 15.22 -9.18
C LEU A 50 -20.44 15.47 -10.24
N PHE A 51 -19.73 14.42 -10.68
CA PHE A 51 -18.75 14.50 -11.77
C PHE A 51 -19.39 14.97 -13.08
N GLN A 52 -20.51 14.35 -13.48
CA GLN A 52 -21.20 14.67 -14.74
C GLN A 52 -21.77 16.09 -14.74
N GLU A 53 -22.37 16.51 -13.62
CA GLU A 53 -22.89 17.87 -13.45
C GLU A 53 -21.76 18.91 -13.55
N THR A 54 -20.67 18.70 -12.81
CA THR A 54 -19.50 19.59 -12.83
C THR A 54 -18.92 19.72 -14.24
N ARG A 55 -18.84 18.61 -14.98
CA ARG A 55 -18.35 18.59 -16.37
C ARG A 55 -19.28 19.32 -17.33
N LYS A 56 -20.60 19.22 -17.12
CA LYS A 56 -21.61 19.88 -17.93
C LYS A 56 -21.62 21.39 -17.73
N GLU A 57 -21.42 21.85 -16.50
CA GLU A 57 -21.34 23.28 -16.17
C GLU A 57 -20.08 23.94 -16.75
N GLY A 58 -18.97 23.19 -16.77
CA GLY A 58 -17.70 23.62 -17.38
C GLY A 58 -16.80 24.37 -16.40
N CYS A 59 -15.49 24.17 -16.56
CA CYS A 59 -14.49 24.53 -15.54
C CYS A 59 -14.37 26.03 -15.26
N ASP A 60 -14.66 26.88 -16.24
CA ASP A 60 -14.64 28.34 -16.06
C ASP A 60 -15.64 28.83 -15.00
N LEU A 61 -16.80 28.16 -14.89
CA LEU A 61 -17.87 28.57 -13.97
C LEU A 61 -17.71 27.96 -12.57
N VAL A 62 -17.24 26.72 -12.49
CA VAL A 62 -17.16 25.95 -11.24
C VAL A 62 -15.79 26.01 -10.58
N GLY A 63 -14.75 26.45 -11.28
CA GLY A 63 -13.36 26.33 -10.83
C GLY A 63 -13.07 27.01 -9.48
N SER A 64 -13.73 28.13 -9.16
CA SER A 64 -13.63 28.76 -7.82
C SER A 64 -14.19 27.86 -6.72
N SER A 65 -15.38 27.30 -6.91
CA SER A 65 -16.00 26.40 -5.93
C SER A 65 -15.18 25.12 -5.72
N ILE A 66 -14.55 24.60 -6.77
CA ILE A 66 -13.66 23.43 -6.65
C ILE A 66 -12.40 23.81 -5.84
N ARG A 67 -11.79 24.97 -6.09
CA ARG A 67 -10.68 25.49 -5.29
C ARG A 67 -11.05 25.66 -3.82
N ASP A 68 -12.22 26.23 -3.53
CA ASP A 68 -12.71 26.37 -2.15
C ASP A 68 -12.90 25.00 -1.47
N SER A 69 -13.34 23.99 -2.23
CA SER A 69 -13.49 22.61 -1.72
C SER A 69 -12.14 21.95 -1.40
N VAL A 70 -11.09 22.27 -2.17
CA VAL A 70 -9.72 21.81 -1.88
C VAL A 70 -9.15 22.53 -0.66
N ILE A 71 -9.34 23.85 -0.55
CA ILE A 71 -8.91 24.63 0.63
C ILE A 71 -9.59 24.13 1.90
N SER A 72 -10.91 23.86 1.86
CA SER A 72 -11.61 23.30 3.01
C SER A 72 -11.07 21.93 3.44
N LEU A 73 -10.55 21.12 2.50
CA LEU A 73 -9.86 19.88 2.86
C LEU A 73 -8.47 20.14 3.46
N GLU A 74 -7.73 21.13 2.95
CA GLU A 74 -6.45 21.56 3.54
C GLU A 74 -6.63 21.98 5.00
N ASP A 75 -7.68 22.76 5.29
CA ASP A 75 -8.01 23.21 6.65
C ASP A 75 -8.34 22.01 7.56
N GLY A 76 -9.14 21.05 7.07
CA GLY A 76 -9.45 19.84 7.82
C GLY A 76 -8.23 18.95 8.09
N VAL A 77 -7.28 18.90 7.14
CA VAL A 77 -5.99 18.21 7.33
C VAL A 77 -5.13 18.93 8.37
N ALA A 78 -5.09 20.26 8.34
CA ALA A 78 -4.38 21.05 9.34
C ALA A 78 -4.95 20.85 10.75
N GLU A 79 -6.28 20.82 10.89
CA GLU A 79 -6.95 20.49 12.15
C GLU A 79 -6.58 19.08 12.62
N ALA A 80 -6.62 18.11 11.71
CA ALA A 80 -6.25 16.73 12.00
C ALA A 80 -4.80 16.60 12.48
N ASN A 81 -3.85 17.33 11.88
CA ASN A 81 -2.45 17.29 12.28
C ASN A 81 -2.19 17.90 13.67
N LEU A 82 -3.05 18.81 14.14
CA LEU A 82 -2.93 19.46 15.45
C LEU A 82 -3.63 18.66 16.57
N ALA A 83 -4.55 17.78 16.22
CA ALA A 83 -5.36 17.02 17.16
C ALA A 83 -4.79 15.63 17.43
N ASP A 84 -4.95 15.15 18.66
CA ASP A 84 -4.85 13.71 18.96
C ASP A 84 -6.18 13.05 18.56
N ILE A 85 -6.26 12.60 17.31
CA ILE A 85 -7.50 12.12 16.71
C ILE A 85 -7.75 10.66 17.10
N ASP A 86 -8.90 10.40 17.72
CA ASP A 86 -9.40 9.05 17.94
C ASP A 86 -9.92 8.40 16.65
N VAL A 87 -9.87 7.06 16.60
CA VAL A 87 -10.36 6.25 15.46
C VAL A 87 -11.81 6.56 15.05
N ASN A 88 -12.64 7.04 15.99
CA ASN A 88 -14.06 7.37 15.79
C ASN A 88 -14.35 8.86 15.69
N SER A 89 -13.33 9.68 15.46
CA SER A 89 -13.52 11.12 15.29
C SER A 89 -14.38 11.45 14.07
N SER A 90 -15.37 12.32 14.26
CA SER A 90 -16.20 12.87 13.18
C SER A 90 -15.41 13.74 12.20
N LEU A 91 -14.23 14.24 12.60
CA LEU A 91 -13.30 14.93 11.71
C LEU A 91 -12.84 13.98 10.59
N LEU A 92 -12.54 12.72 10.92
CA LEU A 92 -12.12 11.72 9.95
C LEU A 92 -13.26 11.35 8.98
N ASP A 93 -14.50 11.30 9.47
CA ASP A 93 -15.69 11.07 8.63
C ASP A 93 -15.90 12.23 7.64
N SER A 94 -15.71 13.46 8.13
CA SER A 94 -15.83 14.68 7.33
C SER A 94 -14.73 14.76 6.27
N LEU A 95 -13.48 14.46 6.64
CA LEU A 95 -12.35 14.37 5.72
C LEU A 95 -12.60 13.33 4.63
N GLU A 96 -13.04 12.12 4.99
CA GLU A 96 -13.33 11.07 4.02
C GLU A 96 -14.43 11.50 3.04
N THR A 97 -15.55 12.02 3.55
CA THR A 97 -16.69 12.43 2.74
C THR A 97 -16.32 13.57 1.77
N ASN A 98 -15.65 14.60 2.29
CA ASN A 98 -15.26 15.75 1.49
C ASN A 98 -14.17 15.39 0.48
N LEU A 99 -13.26 14.47 0.83
CA LEU A 99 -12.23 13.98 -0.07
C LEU A 99 -12.84 13.37 -1.32
N PHE A 100 -13.80 12.45 -1.18
CA PHE A 100 -14.44 11.81 -2.33
C PHE A 100 -15.26 12.80 -3.17
N LYS A 101 -16.00 13.72 -2.54
CA LYS A 101 -16.76 14.75 -3.25
C LYS A 101 -15.84 15.68 -4.04
N THR A 102 -14.77 16.17 -3.42
CA THR A 102 -13.79 17.03 -4.08
C THR A 102 -13.06 16.28 -5.20
N ALA A 103 -12.71 15.01 -5.00
CA ALA A 103 -12.10 14.18 -6.03
C ALA A 103 -12.97 14.10 -7.30
N ALA A 104 -14.27 13.83 -7.15
CA ALA A 104 -15.20 13.79 -8.29
C ALA A 104 -15.23 15.13 -9.06
N ARG A 105 -15.20 16.27 -8.36
CA ARG A 105 -15.20 17.60 -9.00
C ARG A 105 -13.85 17.91 -9.66
N VAL A 106 -12.74 17.61 -9.01
CA VAL A 106 -11.39 17.79 -9.57
C VAL A 106 -11.16 16.88 -10.77
N ALA A 107 -11.69 15.65 -10.75
CA ALA A 107 -11.64 14.74 -11.88
C ALA A 107 -12.38 15.32 -13.12
N ALA A 108 -13.48 16.04 -12.91
CA ALA A 108 -14.20 16.73 -13.99
C ALA A 108 -13.44 17.96 -14.51
N CYS A 109 -12.71 18.67 -13.63
CA CYS A 109 -11.95 19.89 -13.93
C CYS A 109 -10.55 19.84 -13.29
N PRO A 110 -9.55 19.24 -13.98
CA PRO A 110 -8.28 18.84 -13.38
C PRO A 110 -7.24 19.96 -13.20
N GLU A 111 -7.63 21.23 -13.36
CA GLU A 111 -6.70 22.38 -13.27
C GLU A 111 -5.91 22.41 -11.96
N ILE A 112 -6.53 21.96 -10.86
CA ILE A 112 -5.94 21.94 -9.52
C ILE A 112 -5.62 20.53 -9.02
N ALA A 113 -5.50 19.55 -9.92
CA ALA A 113 -5.21 18.15 -9.55
C ALA A 113 -3.90 18.00 -8.76
N ASN A 114 -2.88 18.81 -9.06
CA ASN A 114 -1.64 18.85 -8.28
C ASN A 114 -1.87 19.28 -6.83
N GLN A 115 -2.66 20.34 -6.61
CA GLN A 115 -2.99 20.79 -5.26
C GLN A 115 -3.79 19.71 -4.53
N PHE A 116 -4.77 19.10 -5.19
CA PHE A 116 -5.51 17.97 -4.63
C PHE A 116 -4.60 16.80 -4.23
N ALA A 117 -3.58 16.46 -5.03
CA ALA A 117 -2.60 15.43 -4.69
C ALA A 117 -1.78 15.76 -3.43
N VAL A 118 -1.46 17.04 -3.21
CA VAL A 118 -0.82 17.52 -1.97
C VAL A 118 -1.74 17.29 -0.77
N VAL A 119 -3.03 17.63 -0.89
CA VAL A 119 -4.03 17.39 0.17
C VAL A 119 -4.16 15.91 0.50
N VAL A 120 -4.26 15.04 -0.50
CA VAL A 120 -4.28 13.57 -0.31
C VAL A 120 -3.05 13.09 0.46
N SER A 121 -1.89 13.68 0.17
CA SER A 121 -0.66 13.37 0.88
C SER A 121 -0.71 13.85 2.34
N GLY A 122 -1.28 15.01 2.61
CA GLY A 122 -1.51 15.52 3.96
C GLY A 122 -2.49 14.67 4.78
N ILE A 123 -3.57 14.17 4.17
CA ILE A 123 -4.49 13.21 4.83
C ILE A 123 -3.72 11.95 5.24
N ARG A 124 -2.90 11.41 4.33
CA ARG A 124 -2.08 10.22 4.63
C ARG A 124 -1.13 10.47 5.79
N GLU A 125 -0.49 11.64 5.85
CA GLU A 125 0.41 12.00 6.94
C GLU A 125 -0.33 12.11 8.28
N ALA A 126 -1.43 12.87 8.32
CA ALA A 126 -2.26 13.04 9.51
C ALA A 126 -2.72 11.69 10.06
N VAL A 127 -3.31 10.85 9.21
CA VAL A 127 -3.80 9.52 9.59
C VAL A 127 -2.68 8.62 10.08
N LYS A 128 -1.51 8.62 9.40
CA LYS A 128 -0.37 7.81 9.85
C LYS A 128 0.15 8.28 11.21
N SER A 129 0.21 9.59 11.44
CA SER A 129 0.63 10.17 12.72
C SER A 129 -0.31 9.78 13.85
N SER A 130 -1.63 10.01 13.70
CA SER A 130 -2.63 9.66 14.71
C SER A 130 -2.68 8.15 14.97
N SER A 131 -2.52 7.33 13.93
CA SER A 131 -2.64 5.87 14.03
C SER A 131 -1.55 5.17 14.85
N VAL A 132 -0.50 5.89 15.27
CA VAL A 132 0.59 5.34 16.08
C VAL A 132 0.09 4.79 17.42
N SER A 133 -0.92 5.44 18.02
CA SER A 133 -1.51 5.05 19.30
C SER A 133 -2.70 4.10 19.15
N TRP A 134 -3.18 3.85 17.93
CA TRP A 134 -4.39 3.06 17.69
C TRP A 134 -4.11 1.57 17.78
N ASP A 135 -5.09 0.81 18.27
CA ASP A 135 -5.01 -0.66 18.28
C ASP A 135 -5.25 -1.23 16.87
N ILE A 136 -4.17 -1.63 16.19
CA ILE A 136 -4.21 -2.21 14.84
C ILE A 136 -4.81 -3.63 14.79
N THR A 137 -5.01 -4.26 15.95
CA THR A 137 -5.66 -5.57 16.04
C THR A 137 -7.19 -5.45 15.97
N SER A 138 -7.73 -4.27 16.28
CA SER A 138 -9.16 -3.98 16.12
C SER A 138 -9.57 -3.88 14.66
N ASN A 139 -10.68 -4.53 14.30
CA ASN A 139 -11.28 -4.46 12.98
C ASN A 139 -11.74 -3.02 12.63
N GLU A 140 -12.21 -2.26 13.62
CA GLU A 140 -12.61 -0.86 13.46
C GLU A 140 -11.44 0.01 13.00
N THR A 141 -10.30 -0.09 13.69
CA THR A 141 -9.04 0.58 13.32
C THR A 141 -8.60 0.20 11.92
N ARG A 142 -8.57 -1.10 11.60
CA ARG A 142 -8.18 -1.59 10.28
C ARG A 142 -9.08 -1.04 9.17
N ARG A 143 -10.40 -1.02 9.40
CA ARG A 143 -11.39 -0.44 8.48
C ARG A 143 -11.18 1.06 8.30
N ARG A 144 -11.00 1.83 9.38
CA ARG A 144 -10.73 3.26 9.33
C ARG A 144 -9.46 3.57 8.53
N LEU A 145 -8.36 2.88 8.85
CA LEU A 145 -7.09 3.04 8.13
C LEU A 145 -7.21 2.66 6.66
N TYR A 146 -7.89 1.56 6.36
CA TYR A 146 -8.08 1.13 4.99
C TYR A 146 -8.90 2.16 4.20
N ARG A 147 -10.04 2.61 4.72
CA ARG A 147 -10.89 3.62 4.07
C ARG A 147 -10.14 4.90 3.79
N LEU A 148 -9.39 5.42 4.76
CA LEU A 148 -8.67 6.69 4.58
C LEU A 148 -7.41 6.53 3.73
N LEU A 149 -6.55 5.54 3.99
CA LEU A 149 -5.27 5.40 3.28
C LEU A 149 -5.43 4.82 1.88
N TYR A 150 -6.26 3.79 1.71
CA TYR A 150 -6.52 3.19 0.40
C TYR A 150 -7.56 4.02 -0.38
N GLY A 151 -8.61 4.51 0.28
CA GLY A 151 -9.64 5.32 -0.35
C GLY A 151 -9.11 6.66 -0.86
N SER A 152 -8.29 7.38 -0.07
CA SER A 152 -7.66 8.63 -0.54
C SER A 152 -6.77 8.43 -1.76
N ARG A 153 -5.99 7.34 -1.77
CA ARG A 153 -5.17 6.96 -2.92
C ARG A 153 -6.04 6.62 -4.14
N THR A 154 -7.13 5.90 -3.94
CA THR A 154 -8.07 5.56 -5.02
C THR A 154 -8.71 6.81 -5.60
N ALA A 155 -9.17 7.73 -4.74
CA ALA A 155 -9.73 9.02 -5.17
C ALA A 155 -8.74 9.83 -6.01
N LEU A 156 -7.46 9.88 -5.62
CA LEU A 156 -6.41 10.48 -6.45
C LEU A 156 -6.22 9.73 -7.77
N GLU A 157 -6.14 8.40 -7.75
CA GLU A 157 -5.97 7.61 -8.98
C GLU A 157 -7.11 7.82 -9.98
N GLU A 158 -8.35 8.01 -9.51
CA GLU A 158 -9.49 8.35 -10.37
C GLU A 158 -9.34 9.75 -11.00
N VAL A 159 -8.89 10.75 -10.24
CA VAL A 159 -8.55 12.08 -10.80
C VAL A 159 -7.48 11.94 -11.88
N LEU A 160 -6.43 11.15 -11.63
CA LEU A 160 -5.36 10.90 -12.60
C LEU A 160 -5.83 10.13 -13.83
N ALA A 161 -6.80 9.22 -13.68
CA ALA A 161 -7.38 8.51 -14.81
C ALA A 161 -8.07 9.46 -15.80
N GLN A 162 -8.66 10.56 -15.30
CA GLN A 162 -9.25 11.59 -16.14
C GLN A 162 -8.23 12.58 -16.71
N ALA A 163 -7.09 12.75 -16.04
CA ALA A 163 -6.03 13.67 -16.45
C ALA A 163 -4.62 13.10 -16.16
N PRO A 164 -4.11 12.17 -16.99
CA PRO A 164 -2.88 11.42 -16.70
C PRO A 164 -1.63 12.28 -16.55
N ASP A 165 -1.56 13.41 -17.24
CA ASP A 165 -0.41 14.32 -17.23
C ASP A 165 -0.51 15.41 -16.15
N SER A 166 -1.58 15.40 -15.33
CA SER A 166 -1.85 16.47 -14.38
C SER A 166 -1.01 16.41 -13.11
N VAL A 167 -0.52 15.22 -12.71
CA VAL A 167 0.30 15.01 -11.51
C VAL A 167 1.46 14.07 -11.82
N GLY A 168 2.63 14.36 -11.25
CA GLY A 168 3.81 13.49 -11.38
C GLY A 168 3.57 12.08 -10.83
N ALA A 169 4.05 11.06 -11.55
CA ALA A 169 3.96 9.66 -11.15
C ALA A 169 4.68 9.35 -9.82
N LEU A 170 5.72 10.14 -9.49
CA LEU A 170 6.45 10.04 -8.23
C LEU A 170 5.83 10.96 -7.19
N GLN A 171 5.42 10.37 -6.07
CA GLN A 171 4.93 11.08 -4.88
C GLN A 171 5.97 10.92 -3.78
N LEU A 172 6.61 12.02 -3.40
CA LEU A 172 7.58 12.07 -2.31
C LEU A 172 6.88 12.57 -1.05
N TYR A 173 7.14 11.88 0.05
CA TYR A 173 6.69 12.29 1.38
C TYR A 173 7.90 12.76 2.16
N ASP A 174 7.73 13.75 3.04
CA ASP A 174 8.76 14.07 4.01
C ASP A 174 8.87 12.90 4.98
N VAL A 175 9.96 12.15 4.85
CA VAL A 175 10.29 11.05 5.73
C VAL A 175 11.60 11.46 6.38
N PRO A 176 11.65 11.56 7.72
CA PRO A 176 12.87 11.96 8.39
C PRO A 176 14.08 11.18 7.88
N THR A 177 15.14 11.91 7.54
CA THR A 177 16.38 11.33 7.03
C THR A 177 16.92 10.32 8.05
N ALA A 178 17.12 9.07 7.65
CA ALA A 178 17.80 8.10 8.49
C ALA A 178 19.31 8.43 8.52
N THR A 179 19.97 8.08 9.62
CA THR A 179 21.44 8.19 9.74
C THR A 179 22.16 7.11 8.96
N THR A 180 21.45 6.06 8.54
CA THR A 180 22.01 4.94 7.78
C THR A 180 22.50 5.38 6.40
N PRO A 181 23.48 4.65 5.82
CA PRO A 181 23.98 4.93 4.47
C PRO A 181 22.84 5.07 3.47
N SER A 182 22.99 6.00 2.53
CA SER A 182 21.93 6.32 1.55
C SER A 182 22.48 6.60 0.17
N ALA A 183 21.65 6.37 -0.83
CA ALA A 183 21.94 6.68 -2.23
C ALA A 183 20.67 7.15 -2.94
N VAL A 184 20.84 7.91 -4.03
CA VAL A 184 19.72 8.36 -4.85
C VAL A 184 19.49 7.38 -5.99
N VAL A 185 18.30 6.82 -6.07
CA VAL A 185 17.86 5.90 -7.13
C VAL A 185 16.60 6.48 -7.77
N GLN A 186 16.65 6.79 -9.07
CA GLN A 186 15.51 7.36 -9.82
C GLN A 186 14.89 8.60 -9.15
N GLY A 187 15.71 9.49 -8.56
CA GLY A 187 15.25 10.69 -7.86
C GLY A 187 14.76 10.48 -6.43
N VAL A 188 14.75 9.24 -5.92
CA VAL A 188 14.36 8.90 -4.55
C VAL A 188 15.60 8.60 -3.72
N ARG A 189 15.74 9.22 -2.55
CA ARG A 189 16.79 8.88 -1.58
C ARG A 189 16.40 7.62 -0.82
N ILE A 190 17.05 6.52 -1.15
CA ILE A 190 16.92 5.22 -0.48
C ILE A 190 17.99 5.13 0.59
N HIS A 191 17.59 4.70 1.78
CA HIS A 191 18.48 4.42 2.89
C HIS A 191 18.59 2.91 3.12
N SER A 192 19.72 2.46 3.67
CA SER A 192 19.85 1.08 4.12
C SER A 192 18.80 0.79 5.21
N GLY A 193 18.10 -0.33 5.06
CA GLY A 193 16.96 -0.73 5.88
C GLY A 193 15.60 -0.23 5.37
N ASP A 194 15.53 0.54 4.28
CA ASP A 194 14.26 0.87 3.64
C ASP A 194 13.58 -0.39 3.08
N ILE A 195 12.26 -0.48 3.28
CA ILE A 195 11.42 -1.58 2.82
C ILE A 195 10.79 -1.17 1.49
N LEU A 196 11.10 -1.92 0.43
CA LEU A 196 10.51 -1.75 -0.89
C LEU A 196 9.30 -2.67 -1.01
N VAL A 197 8.10 -2.11 -1.20
CA VAL A 197 6.92 -2.91 -1.52
C VAL A 197 6.51 -2.66 -2.96
N SER A 198 6.32 -3.74 -3.73
CA SER A 198 6.08 -3.65 -5.16
C SER A 198 4.97 -4.57 -5.62
N ARG A 199 4.43 -4.27 -6.80
CA ARG A 199 3.52 -5.13 -7.54
C ARG A 199 4.16 -5.53 -8.85
N GLY A 200 4.44 -6.82 -8.99
CA GLY A 200 4.92 -7.39 -10.24
C GLY A 200 3.85 -7.43 -11.33
N GLY A 201 4.28 -7.72 -12.56
CA GLY A 201 3.38 -7.91 -13.70
C GLY A 201 2.74 -9.31 -13.81
N TYR A 202 3.04 -10.23 -12.90
CA TYR A 202 2.64 -11.64 -13.01
C TYR A 202 1.22 -11.88 -12.47
N PRO A 203 0.47 -12.87 -13.00
CA PRO A 203 -0.85 -13.24 -12.50
C PRO A 203 -0.86 -13.62 -11.01
N THR A 204 0.19 -14.29 -10.53
CA THR A 204 0.38 -14.62 -9.10
C THR A 204 0.46 -13.36 -8.24
N SER A 205 1.12 -12.31 -8.72
CA SER A 205 1.15 -10.99 -8.07
C SER A 205 -0.25 -10.40 -7.92
N ALA A 206 -1.13 -10.57 -8.92
CA ALA A 206 -2.51 -10.11 -8.82
C ALA A 206 -3.29 -10.88 -7.75
N LEU A 207 -3.15 -12.21 -7.69
CA LEU A 207 -3.78 -13.03 -6.66
C LEU A 207 -3.32 -12.63 -5.25
N ILE A 208 -2.01 -12.51 -5.01
CA ILE A 208 -1.46 -12.11 -3.70
C ILE A 208 -1.98 -10.74 -3.29
N SER A 209 -2.02 -9.77 -4.22
CA SER A 209 -2.52 -8.43 -3.90
C SER A 209 -4.00 -8.41 -3.50
N ARG A 210 -4.80 -9.39 -3.93
CA ARG A 210 -6.24 -9.44 -3.66
C ARG A 210 -6.65 -10.47 -2.60
N GLY A 211 -5.81 -11.46 -2.31
CA GLY A 211 -6.06 -12.54 -1.36
C GLY A 211 -5.89 -12.12 0.11
N SER A 212 -6.49 -11.00 0.50
CA SER A 212 -6.48 -10.46 1.86
C SER A 212 -7.87 -9.95 2.23
N ASP A 213 -8.23 -10.01 3.52
CA ASP A 213 -9.44 -9.40 4.06
C ASP A 213 -9.50 -7.89 3.78
N PHE A 214 -8.34 -7.26 3.57
CA PHE A 214 -8.20 -5.88 3.11
C PHE A 214 -7.39 -5.88 1.80
N PRO A 215 -8.04 -6.02 0.63
CA PRO A 215 -7.36 -6.16 -0.64
C PRO A 215 -6.35 -5.04 -0.92
N GLY A 216 -5.08 -5.39 -1.12
CA GLY A 216 -4.00 -4.45 -1.33
C GLY A 216 -3.67 -4.17 -2.79
N ASN A 217 -2.57 -3.43 -2.98
CA ASN A 217 -2.01 -3.09 -4.29
C ASN A 217 -0.62 -3.68 -4.53
N PHE A 218 -0.04 -4.36 -3.53
CA PHE A 218 1.33 -4.87 -3.55
C PHE A 218 1.32 -6.38 -3.37
N SER A 219 2.36 -7.04 -3.87
CA SER A 219 2.48 -8.50 -3.88
C SER A 219 3.85 -9.00 -3.46
N HIS A 220 4.81 -8.09 -3.33
CA HIS A 220 6.19 -8.42 -3.09
C HIS A 220 6.82 -7.38 -2.17
N VAL A 221 7.75 -7.84 -1.33
CA VAL A 221 8.48 -7.03 -0.37
C VAL A 221 9.96 -7.36 -0.52
N ALA A 222 10.79 -6.33 -0.51
CA ALA A 222 12.24 -6.43 -0.52
C ALA A 222 12.85 -5.44 0.47
N LEU A 223 14.09 -5.71 0.90
CA LEU A 223 14.84 -4.86 1.80
C LEU A 223 15.99 -4.19 1.03
N ALA A 224 16.13 -2.88 1.17
CA ALA A 224 17.25 -2.15 0.59
C ALA A 224 18.45 -2.18 1.54
N HIS A 225 19.61 -2.53 1.02
CA HIS A 225 20.90 -2.34 1.68
C HIS A 225 21.70 -1.30 0.89
N VAL A 226 22.29 -0.35 1.58
CA VAL A 226 23.22 0.63 0.99
C VAL A 226 24.57 0.47 1.68
N SER A 227 25.61 0.18 0.91
CA SER A 227 26.97 0.10 1.46
C SER A 227 27.51 1.48 1.85
N GLU A 228 28.56 1.50 2.66
CA GLU A 228 29.28 2.75 2.99
C GLU A 228 29.84 3.46 1.74
N ALA A 229 30.08 2.72 0.66
CA ALA A 229 30.49 3.27 -0.63
C ALA A 229 29.32 3.84 -1.46
N GLY A 230 28.08 3.70 -0.99
CA GLY A 230 26.86 4.16 -1.67
C GLY A 230 26.28 3.17 -2.68
N GLU A 231 26.73 1.91 -2.67
CA GLU A 231 26.21 0.88 -3.57
C GLU A 231 24.88 0.32 -3.04
N VAL A 232 23.85 0.33 -3.89
CA VAL A 232 22.52 -0.14 -3.52
C VAL A 232 22.31 -1.59 -3.94
N SER A 233 22.02 -2.42 -2.95
CA SER A 233 21.57 -3.80 -3.13
C SER A 233 20.13 -3.96 -2.63
N VAL A 234 19.37 -4.82 -3.29
CA VAL A 234 17.99 -5.17 -2.93
C VAL A 234 17.96 -6.65 -2.62
N ILE A 235 17.48 -6.97 -1.41
CA ILE A 235 17.41 -8.32 -0.87
C ILE A 235 15.94 -8.75 -0.92
N GLU A 236 15.66 -9.82 -1.67
CA GLU A 236 14.29 -10.29 -1.91
C GLU A 236 14.21 -11.82 -1.90
N ALA A 237 13.05 -12.35 -1.53
CA ALA A 237 12.78 -13.78 -1.49
C ALA A 237 11.79 -14.17 -2.60
N HIS A 238 12.25 -15.04 -3.49
CA HIS A 238 11.45 -15.60 -4.58
C HIS A 238 11.03 -17.03 -4.26
N ILE A 239 9.81 -17.40 -4.65
CA ILE A 239 9.28 -18.75 -4.40
C ILE A 239 10.04 -19.82 -5.18
N GLU A 240 10.70 -19.43 -6.27
CA GLU A 240 11.40 -20.30 -7.21
C GLU A 240 12.85 -20.58 -6.81
N VAL A 241 13.52 -19.60 -6.20
CA VAL A 241 14.99 -19.64 -5.99
C VAL A 241 15.43 -19.26 -4.57
N GLY A 242 14.50 -18.92 -3.68
CA GLY A 242 14.79 -18.48 -2.32
C GLY A 242 15.29 -17.03 -2.28
N VAL A 243 16.16 -16.74 -1.31
CA VAL A 243 16.68 -15.37 -1.08
C VAL A 243 17.74 -15.03 -2.11
N THR A 244 17.61 -13.86 -2.72
CA THR A 244 18.55 -13.32 -3.70
C THR A 244 18.91 -11.88 -3.36
N VAL A 245 20.09 -11.47 -3.80
CA VAL A 245 20.57 -10.08 -3.70
C VAL A 245 20.83 -9.57 -5.11
N ALA A 246 20.25 -8.42 -5.44
CA ALA A 246 20.37 -7.79 -6.76
C ALA A 246 20.81 -6.33 -6.62
N SER A 247 21.46 -5.77 -7.64
CA SER A 247 21.66 -4.32 -7.70
C SER A 247 20.32 -3.60 -7.88
N ALA A 248 20.23 -2.33 -7.50
CA ALA A 248 19.03 -1.52 -7.74
C ALA A 248 18.63 -1.48 -9.23
N GLU A 249 19.59 -1.41 -10.14
CA GLU A 249 19.33 -1.45 -11.59
C GLU A 249 18.66 -2.76 -11.98
N LYS A 250 19.20 -3.90 -11.54
CA LYS A 250 18.64 -5.22 -11.84
C LYS A 250 17.23 -5.38 -11.25
N TYR A 251 17.02 -4.94 -10.01
CA TYR A 251 15.71 -4.99 -9.36
C TYR A 251 14.64 -4.16 -10.12
N LEU A 252 15.04 -2.99 -10.63
CA LEU A 252 14.14 -2.09 -11.37
C LEU A 252 13.96 -2.47 -12.85
N ALA A 253 14.85 -3.28 -13.41
CA ALA A 253 14.70 -3.82 -14.77
C ALA A 253 13.49 -4.76 -14.87
N ASP A 254 13.12 -5.43 -13.78
CA ASP A 254 11.89 -6.21 -13.71
C ASP A 254 10.66 -5.31 -13.69
N LYS A 255 9.64 -5.67 -14.47
CA LYS A 255 8.40 -4.89 -14.55
C LYS A 255 7.71 -4.74 -13.19
N LYS A 256 7.79 -3.54 -12.61
CA LYS A 256 7.01 -3.13 -11.44
C LYS A 256 5.88 -2.20 -11.88
N LEU A 257 4.64 -2.60 -11.64
CA LEU A 257 3.46 -1.76 -11.92
C LEU A 257 3.28 -0.66 -10.88
N ARG A 258 3.70 -0.95 -9.64
CA ARG A 258 3.67 -0.04 -8.50
C ARG A 258 4.88 -0.33 -7.62
N LEU A 259 5.45 0.72 -7.04
CA LEU A 259 6.54 0.65 -6.08
C LEU A 259 6.29 1.69 -5.00
N MET A 260 6.51 1.32 -3.74
CA MET A 260 6.49 2.24 -2.61
C MET A 260 7.68 1.91 -1.71
N VAL A 261 8.33 2.97 -1.22
CA VAL A 261 9.42 2.90 -0.26
C VAL A 261 8.84 3.23 1.11
N LEU A 262 9.08 2.35 2.07
CA LEU A 262 8.70 2.53 3.47
C LEU A 262 9.96 2.59 4.32
N ARG A 263 10.00 3.52 5.27
CA ARG A 263 11.08 3.64 6.24
C ARG A 263 10.52 3.44 7.64
N LEU A 264 11.29 2.77 8.49
CA LEU A 264 11.00 2.70 9.91
C LEU A 264 10.99 4.10 10.53
N ARG A 265 10.07 4.35 11.46
CA ARG A 265 9.99 5.66 12.09
C ARG A 265 11.18 5.86 13.01
N LYS A 266 11.71 7.08 13.01
CA LYS A 266 12.86 7.49 13.85
C LYS A 266 12.56 7.49 15.36
N ASP A 267 11.28 7.56 15.73
CA ASP A 267 10.80 7.67 17.11
C ASP A 267 10.54 6.30 17.77
N ILE A 268 10.81 5.19 17.07
CA ILE A 268 10.77 3.85 17.64
C ILE A 268 11.90 3.74 18.68
N PRO A 269 11.63 3.33 19.94
CA PRO A 269 12.65 3.33 21.00
C PRO A 269 13.95 2.62 20.64
N GLN A 270 13.87 1.47 19.96
CA GLN A 270 15.02 0.68 19.51
C GLN A 270 15.84 1.41 18.43
N ILE A 271 15.19 2.20 17.58
CA ILE A 271 15.86 3.01 16.55
C ILE A 271 16.52 4.23 17.19
N MET A 272 15.91 4.83 18.22
CA MET A 272 16.54 5.93 18.96
C MET A 272 17.80 5.46 19.71
N GLU A 273 17.78 4.25 20.27
CA GLU A 273 18.93 3.65 20.97
C GLU A 273 20.05 3.24 20.00
N ASN A 274 19.69 2.67 18.84
CA ASN A 274 20.63 2.27 17.79
C ASN A 274 20.11 2.71 16.41
N PRO A 275 20.45 3.93 15.95
CA PRO A 275 20.01 4.45 14.65
C PRO A 275 20.49 3.62 13.45
N ASP A 276 21.57 2.85 13.61
CA ASP A 276 22.14 1.99 12.56
C ASP A 276 21.48 0.60 12.51
N LEU A 277 20.53 0.31 13.40
CA LEU A 277 19.83 -0.98 13.44
C LEU A 277 19.19 -1.38 12.10
N PRO A 278 18.57 -0.47 11.31
CA PRO A 278 18.04 -0.84 9.99
C PRO A 278 19.14 -1.24 9.00
N HIS A 279 20.34 -0.67 9.10
CA HIS A 279 21.48 -1.06 8.28
C HIS A 279 22.03 -2.42 8.71
N GLN A 280 22.15 -2.68 10.01
CA GLN A 280 22.63 -3.96 10.55
C GLN A 280 21.68 -5.14 10.27
N ALA A 281 20.37 -4.85 10.17
CA ALA A 281 19.37 -5.86 9.86
C ALA A 281 19.30 -6.22 8.37
N ALA A 282 19.82 -5.35 7.50
CA ALA A 282 19.85 -5.54 6.05
C ALA A 282 21.14 -6.23 5.60
#